data_AF-A0A956I7N0-F1
#
_entry.id   AF-A0A956I7N0-F1
#
_cell.length_a   1.000
_cell.length_b   1.000
_cell.length_c   1.000
_cell.angle_alpha   90.00
_cell.angle_beta   90.00
_cell.angle_gamma   90.00
#
_symmetry.space_group_name_H-M   'P 1'
#
loop_
_entity.id
_entity.type
_entity.pdbx_description
1 polymer ?
#
loop_
_entity_poly.entity_id
_entity_poly.type
_entity_poly.pdbx_seq_one_letter_code
_entity_poly.pdbx_strand_id
1 'polypeptide(L)'
;MPQPISIPGGVAALGALEDIGRRGEVEEATSFRNDPAVQRLDEMAEAAGGWHTLLGRNFDSASLRTPGLNEAVILLMMRQRLNDLDFQADSAISEIQTKTSQANAMQEQISALQTVRTAMSNMQTDENNRVTMAGVLIDGVPALDYLRSKGVDVSRLHIPTEGDHAGKMTGAAMDEVIGAHNSDLRVINSGNEMMMVQLQSVMQQRGQITQLGSNMLSSLNDTARAIIQNTK
;
A
#
# COMPACT_ATOMS: atom_id res chain seq x y z
N MET A 1 29.80 80.63 -35.89
CA MET A 1 29.24 79.29 -36.13
C MET A 1 30.10 78.29 -35.36
N PRO A 2 29.62 77.70 -34.25
CA PRO A 2 30.41 76.74 -33.48
C PRO A 2 30.21 75.30 -33.98
N GLN A 3 31.29 74.52 -34.00
CA GLN A 3 31.30 73.10 -34.34
C GLN A 3 30.85 72.22 -33.14
N PRO A 4 30.25 71.04 -33.39
CA PRO A 4 29.86 70.11 -32.33
C PRO A 4 31.06 69.29 -31.81
N ILE A 5 31.11 69.16 -30.49
CA ILE A 5 32.05 68.30 -29.75
C ILE A 5 31.56 66.86 -29.84
N SER A 6 32.40 65.96 -30.34
CA SER A 6 32.18 64.50 -30.34
C SER A 6 32.69 63.92 -29.03
N ILE A 7 31.80 63.28 -28.25
CA ILE A 7 32.16 62.51 -27.05
C ILE A 7 32.29 61.04 -27.46
N PRO A 8 33.47 60.40 -27.28
CA PRO A 8 33.63 58.97 -27.53
C PRO A 8 33.25 58.14 -26.30
N GLY A 9 32.49 57.06 -26.51
CA GLY A 9 32.40 55.93 -25.57
C GLY A 9 31.16 55.89 -24.67
N GLY A 10 30.01 55.52 -25.23
CA GLY A 10 28.76 55.33 -24.47
C GLY A 10 27.99 54.02 -24.75
N VAL A 11 28.52 53.11 -25.57
CA VAL A 11 27.74 51.92 -26.02
C VAL A 11 28.37 50.57 -25.64
N ALA A 12 29.59 50.55 -25.09
CA ALA A 12 30.26 49.30 -24.72
C ALA A 12 29.92 48.78 -23.31
N ALA A 13 29.28 49.58 -22.44
CA ALA A 13 29.04 49.19 -21.05
C ALA A 13 27.70 48.47 -20.79
N LEU A 14 26.75 48.52 -21.74
CA LEU A 14 25.44 47.87 -21.61
C LEU A 14 25.45 46.39 -22.05
N GLY A 15 26.32 46.01 -22.98
CA GLY A 15 26.46 44.61 -23.41
C GLY A 15 27.18 43.70 -22.40
N ALA A 16 28.03 44.27 -21.53
CA ALA A 16 28.77 43.50 -20.52
C ALA A 16 27.94 43.21 -19.25
N LEU A 17 26.89 43.99 -18.98
CA LEU A 17 26.00 43.80 -17.82
C LEU A 17 24.86 42.81 -18.11
N GLU A 18 24.39 42.70 -19.36
CA GLU A 18 23.45 41.64 -19.77
C GLU A 18 24.08 40.23 -19.78
N ASP A 19 25.37 40.12 -20.11
CA ASP A 19 26.08 38.83 -20.17
C ASP A 19 26.47 38.31 -18.78
N ILE A 20 26.59 39.18 -17.76
CA ILE A 20 26.83 38.79 -16.36
C ILE A 20 25.53 38.34 -15.67
N GLY A 21 24.40 39.02 -15.94
CA GLY A 21 23.09 38.61 -15.41
C GLY A 21 22.63 37.24 -15.93
N ARG A 22 22.81 36.97 -17.23
CA ARG A 22 22.50 35.66 -17.82
C ARG A 22 23.46 34.56 -17.36
N ARG A 23 24.74 34.85 -17.09
CA ARG A 23 25.67 33.84 -16.55
C ARG A 23 25.34 33.49 -15.10
N GLY A 24 24.95 34.46 -14.27
CA GLY A 24 24.52 34.20 -12.89
C GLY A 24 23.26 33.31 -12.81
N GLU A 25 22.23 33.60 -13.60
CA GLU A 25 21.00 32.78 -13.63
C GLU A 25 21.23 31.36 -14.19
N VAL A 26 22.17 31.19 -15.12
CA VAL A 26 22.53 29.88 -15.69
C VAL A 26 23.44 29.09 -14.73
N GLU A 27 24.34 29.74 -14.00
CA GLU A 27 25.15 29.10 -12.94
C GLU A 27 24.32 28.69 -11.72
N GLU A 28 23.29 29.47 -11.35
CA GLU A 28 22.38 29.14 -10.25
C GLU A 28 21.38 28.03 -10.63
N ALA A 29 20.89 28.01 -11.88
CA ALA A 29 20.07 26.92 -12.39
C ALA A 29 20.84 25.60 -12.58
N THR A 30 22.16 25.67 -12.82
CA THR A 30 23.02 24.48 -12.93
C THR A 30 23.54 24.01 -11.57
N SER A 31 23.70 24.90 -10.58
CA SER A 31 24.01 24.48 -9.20
C SER A 31 22.84 23.73 -8.55
N PHE A 32 21.59 24.07 -8.89
CA PHE A 32 20.38 23.39 -8.41
C PHE A 32 20.26 21.94 -8.90
N ARG A 33 20.68 21.66 -10.15
CA ARG A 33 20.77 20.29 -10.69
C ARG A 33 21.82 19.43 -9.98
N ASN A 34 22.76 20.08 -9.30
CA ASN A 34 23.81 19.46 -8.51
C ASN A 34 23.52 19.48 -7.01
N ASP A 35 22.34 19.96 -6.58
CA ASP A 35 21.91 19.82 -5.19
C ASP A 35 21.68 18.33 -4.89
N PRO A 36 22.37 17.76 -3.90
CA PRO A 36 22.21 16.35 -3.53
C PRO A 36 20.75 15.97 -3.22
N ALA A 37 19.93 16.91 -2.77
CA ALA A 37 18.52 16.69 -2.51
C ALA A 37 17.70 16.57 -3.81
N VAL A 38 18.02 17.38 -4.82
CA VAL A 38 17.37 17.36 -6.15
C VAL A 38 17.81 16.12 -6.93
N GLN A 39 19.09 15.73 -6.85
CA GLN A 39 19.58 14.49 -7.45
C GLN A 39 18.93 13.26 -6.82
N ARG A 40 18.80 13.20 -5.49
CA ARG A 40 18.07 12.10 -4.83
C ARG A 40 16.60 12.05 -5.22
N LEU A 41 15.97 13.20 -5.39
CA LEU A 41 14.58 13.28 -5.84
C LEU A 41 14.42 12.83 -7.29
N ASP A 42 15.33 13.20 -8.18
CA ASP A 42 15.38 12.71 -9.56
C ASP A 42 15.61 11.19 -9.61
N GLU A 43 16.54 10.65 -8.79
CA GLU A 43 16.77 9.20 -8.66
C GLU A 43 15.54 8.46 -8.14
N MET A 44 14.85 9.01 -7.13
CA MET A 44 13.60 8.45 -6.63
C MET A 44 12.50 8.50 -7.69
N ALA A 45 12.38 9.62 -8.42
CA ALA A 45 11.45 9.78 -9.53
C ALA A 45 11.72 8.77 -10.63
N GLU A 46 12.97 8.58 -11.02
CA GLU A 46 13.39 7.61 -12.03
C GLU A 46 13.11 6.16 -11.57
N ALA A 47 13.42 5.83 -10.32
CA ALA A 47 13.12 4.52 -9.72
C ALA A 47 11.61 4.22 -9.63
N ALA A 48 10.77 5.26 -9.48
CA ALA A 48 9.32 5.15 -9.51
C ALA A 48 8.72 5.14 -10.92
N GLY A 49 9.53 5.23 -11.99
CA GLY A 49 9.05 5.29 -13.37
C GLY A 49 8.61 6.69 -13.82
N GLY A 50 9.19 7.73 -13.22
CA GLY A 50 9.03 9.13 -13.57
C GLY A 50 8.36 9.99 -12.50
N TRP A 51 8.59 11.30 -12.57
CA TRP A 51 7.99 12.31 -11.69
C TRP A 51 6.46 12.28 -11.66
N HIS A 52 5.85 11.89 -12.78
CA HIS A 52 4.40 11.70 -12.92
C HIS A 52 3.87 10.51 -12.12
N THR A 53 4.69 9.48 -11.93
CA THR A 53 4.35 8.32 -11.10
C THR A 53 4.55 8.62 -9.62
N LEU A 54 5.53 9.47 -9.30
CA LEU A 54 5.86 9.85 -7.93
C LEU A 54 4.97 10.98 -7.38
N LEU A 55 4.60 11.95 -8.24
CA LEU A 55 3.89 13.18 -7.86
C LEU A 55 2.54 13.36 -8.56
N GLY A 56 2.13 12.39 -9.38
CA GLY A 56 0.84 12.40 -10.09
C GLY A 56 0.90 13.05 -11.48
N ARG A 57 -0.12 12.73 -12.28
CA ARG A 57 -0.18 13.01 -13.73
C ARG A 57 -0.23 14.50 -14.11
N ASN A 58 -0.51 15.38 -13.15
CA ASN A 58 -0.64 16.82 -13.34
C ASN A 58 0.63 17.61 -12.97
N PHE A 59 1.74 16.92 -12.66
CA PHE A 59 2.99 17.56 -12.32
C PHE A 59 3.71 18.11 -13.57
N ASP A 60 3.93 19.42 -13.61
CA ASP A 60 4.73 20.09 -14.64
C ASP A 60 6.11 20.45 -14.07
N SER A 61 7.16 19.87 -14.66
CA SER A 61 8.55 20.11 -14.24
C SER A 61 9.01 21.56 -14.46
N ALA A 62 8.24 22.36 -15.21
CA ALA A 62 8.48 23.79 -15.36
C ALA A 62 8.31 24.57 -14.03
N SER A 63 7.47 24.10 -13.09
CA SER A 63 7.26 24.78 -11.80
C SER A 63 8.45 24.65 -10.84
N LEU A 64 9.37 23.72 -11.09
CA LEU A 64 10.62 23.55 -10.34
C LEU A 64 11.66 24.65 -10.65
N ARG A 65 11.41 25.58 -11.58
CA ARG A 65 12.41 26.54 -12.07
C ARG A 65 12.42 27.90 -11.37
N THR A 66 11.55 28.13 -10.36
CA THR A 66 11.54 29.40 -9.59
C THR A 66 12.07 29.20 -8.16
N PRO A 67 13.22 29.80 -7.80
CA PRO A 67 13.79 29.67 -6.44
C PRO A 67 12.80 30.16 -5.36
N GLY A 68 12.59 29.41 -4.29
CA GLY A 68 11.72 29.76 -3.15
C GLY A 68 10.23 29.42 -3.28
N LEU A 69 9.68 29.41 -4.51
CA LEU A 69 8.36 28.79 -4.80
C LEU A 69 8.48 27.27 -4.89
N ASN A 70 9.68 26.79 -5.23
CA ASN A 70 9.98 25.38 -5.47
C ASN A 70 9.92 24.52 -4.21
N GLU A 71 10.58 24.91 -3.12
CA GLU A 71 10.61 24.08 -1.91
C GLU A 71 9.25 24.00 -1.20
N ALA A 72 8.47 25.09 -1.22
CA ALA A 72 7.11 25.08 -0.69
C ALA A 72 6.18 24.14 -1.49
N VAL A 73 6.34 24.10 -2.82
CA VAL A 73 5.63 23.18 -3.71
C VAL A 73 6.07 21.73 -3.45
N ILE A 74 7.37 21.47 -3.31
CA ILE A 74 7.89 20.14 -2.98
C ILE A 74 7.36 19.66 -1.62
N LEU A 75 7.37 20.51 -0.58
CA LEU A 75 6.81 20.17 0.74
C LEU A 75 5.30 19.93 0.69
N LEU A 76 4.56 20.71 -0.11
CA LEU A 76 3.13 20.50 -0.32
C LEU A 76 2.86 19.16 -1.01
N MET A 77 3.68 18.79 -2.00
CA MET A 77 3.58 17.51 -2.71
C MET A 77 3.97 16.33 -1.82
N MET A 78 5.01 16.46 -0.99
CA MET A 78 5.37 15.46 0.02
C MET A 78 4.24 15.26 1.00
N ARG A 79 3.60 16.33 1.47
CA ARG A 79 2.42 16.25 2.33
C ARG A 79 1.27 15.52 1.64
N GLN A 80 0.98 15.85 0.38
CA GLN A 80 -0.06 15.17 -0.38
C GLN A 80 0.25 13.67 -0.55
N ARG A 81 1.50 13.32 -0.83
CA ARG A 81 1.93 11.93 -0.95
C ARG A 81 1.89 11.18 0.38
N LEU A 82 2.25 11.83 1.49
CA LEU A 82 2.08 11.25 2.84
C LEU A 82 0.62 10.93 3.12
N ASN A 83 -0.31 11.85 2.81
CA ASN A 83 -1.74 11.61 2.97
C ASN A 83 -2.23 10.41 2.12
N ASP A 84 -1.75 10.29 0.88
CA ASP A 84 -2.07 9.17 -0.01
C ASP A 84 -1.52 7.83 0.52
N LEU A 85 -0.27 7.82 1.01
CA LEU A 85 0.33 6.64 1.63
C LEU A 85 -0.39 6.25 2.93
N ASP A 86 -0.82 7.23 3.73
CA ASP A 86 -1.60 6.97 4.95
C ASP A 86 -2.97 6.36 4.57
N PHE A 87 -3.65 6.86 3.54
CA PHE A 87 -4.90 6.26 3.04
C PHE A 87 -4.69 4.82 2.53
N GLN A 88 -3.62 4.57 1.77
CA GLN A 88 -3.28 3.23 1.30
C GLN A 88 -2.96 2.27 2.47
N ALA A 89 -2.26 2.75 3.49
CA ALA A 89 -1.96 1.99 4.69
C ALA A 89 -3.24 1.63 5.46
N ASP A 90 -4.14 2.60 5.68
CA ASP A 90 -5.41 2.38 6.37
C ASP A 90 -6.29 1.37 5.62
N SER A 91 -6.37 1.49 4.29
CA SER A 91 -7.08 0.54 3.45
C SER A 91 -6.50 -0.87 3.58
N ALA A 92 -5.18 -1.02 3.51
CA ALA A 92 -4.52 -2.32 3.66
C ALA A 92 -4.75 -2.93 5.05
N ILE A 93 -4.68 -2.13 6.12
CA ILE A 93 -4.94 -2.57 7.49
C ILE A 93 -6.40 -3.06 7.63
N SER A 94 -7.36 -2.30 7.11
CA SER A 94 -8.78 -2.68 7.15
C SER A 94 -9.04 -3.99 6.40
N GLU A 95 -8.42 -4.19 5.24
CA GLU A 95 -8.54 -5.42 4.47
C GLU A 95 -7.90 -6.62 5.20
N ILE A 96 -6.71 -6.44 5.79
CA ILE A 96 -6.04 -7.47 6.61
C ILE A 96 -6.93 -7.88 7.80
N GLN A 97 -7.53 -6.92 8.50
CA GLN A 97 -8.42 -7.20 9.64
C GLN A 97 -9.63 -8.02 9.19
N THR A 98 -10.26 -7.62 8.07
CA THR A 98 -11.42 -8.32 7.50
C THR A 98 -11.06 -9.76 7.14
N LYS A 99 -9.95 -9.96 6.41
CA LYS A 99 -9.50 -11.31 6.00
C LYS A 99 -9.03 -12.15 7.18
N THR A 100 -8.46 -11.55 8.22
CA THR A 100 -8.08 -12.26 9.45
C THR A 100 -9.31 -12.73 10.21
N SER A 101 -10.35 -11.91 10.31
CA SER A 101 -11.64 -12.34 10.88
C SER A 101 -12.24 -13.49 10.07
N GLN A 102 -12.16 -13.43 8.74
CA GLN A 102 -12.62 -14.51 7.86
C GLN A 102 -11.80 -15.80 8.06
N ALA A 103 -10.48 -15.70 8.18
CA ALA A 103 -9.61 -16.84 8.45
C ALA A 103 -9.94 -17.50 9.79
N ASN A 104 -10.19 -16.72 10.84
CA ASN A 104 -10.58 -17.23 12.16
C ASN A 104 -11.91 -17.99 12.10
N ALA A 105 -12.93 -17.40 11.45
CA ALA A 105 -14.21 -18.08 11.25
C ALA A 105 -14.05 -19.40 10.48
N MET A 106 -13.19 -19.42 9.46
CA MET A 106 -12.90 -20.62 8.68
C MET A 106 -12.16 -21.69 9.50
N GLN A 107 -11.25 -21.30 10.39
CA GLN A 107 -10.59 -22.22 11.32
C GLN A 107 -11.59 -22.85 12.30
N GLU A 108 -12.54 -22.07 12.82
CA GLU A 108 -13.62 -22.58 13.66
C GLU A 108 -14.50 -23.58 12.90
N GLN A 109 -14.85 -23.27 11.65
CA GLN A 109 -15.59 -24.18 10.77
C GLN A 109 -14.82 -25.48 10.51
N ILE A 110 -13.52 -25.41 10.22
CA ILE A 110 -12.66 -26.59 10.02
C ILE A 110 -12.62 -27.45 11.29
N SER A 111 -12.45 -26.83 12.46
CA SER A 111 -12.44 -27.53 13.75
C SER A 111 -13.79 -28.22 14.02
N ALA A 112 -14.89 -27.56 13.70
CA ALA A 112 -16.23 -28.14 13.82
C ALA A 112 -16.43 -29.35 12.88
N LEU A 113 -16.01 -29.22 11.61
CA LEU A 113 -16.05 -30.31 10.63
C LEU A 113 -15.18 -31.50 11.08
N GLN A 114 -13.99 -31.25 11.60
CA GLN A 114 -13.11 -32.28 12.15
C GLN A 114 -13.73 -32.99 13.35
N THR A 115 -14.42 -32.26 14.23
CA THR A 115 -15.13 -32.83 15.38
C THR A 115 -16.25 -33.76 14.92
N VAL A 116 -17.04 -33.34 13.94
CA VAL A 116 -18.07 -34.19 13.31
C VAL A 116 -17.44 -35.40 12.64
N ARG A 117 -16.34 -35.23 11.92
CA ARG A 117 -15.62 -36.32 11.25
C ARG A 117 -15.12 -37.37 12.24
N THR A 118 -14.60 -36.95 13.39
CA THR A 118 -14.20 -37.86 14.47
C THR A 118 -15.40 -38.55 15.12
N ALA A 119 -16.52 -37.84 15.30
CA ALA A 119 -17.75 -38.46 15.80
C ALA A 119 -18.30 -39.50 14.81
N MET A 120 -18.26 -39.20 13.50
CA MET A 120 -18.65 -40.14 12.43
C MET A 120 -17.79 -41.40 12.42
N SER A 121 -16.47 -41.31 12.67
CA SER A 121 -15.60 -42.49 12.70
C SER A 121 -15.91 -43.48 13.83
N ASN A 122 -16.63 -43.03 14.87
CA ASN A 122 -17.04 -43.87 15.99
C ASN A 122 -18.42 -44.50 15.80
N MET A 123 -19.12 -44.16 14.72
CA MET A 123 -20.47 -44.64 14.44
C MET A 123 -20.43 -45.92 13.59
N GLN A 124 -21.46 -46.75 13.73
CA GLN A 124 -21.66 -47.87 12.82
C GLN A 124 -21.93 -47.34 11.41
N THR A 125 -21.18 -47.87 10.44
CA THR A 125 -21.31 -47.51 9.04
C THR A 125 -22.16 -48.55 8.29
N ASP A 126 -22.82 -48.12 7.22
CA ASP A 126 -23.50 -49.05 6.32
C ASP A 126 -22.49 -49.78 5.40
N GLU A 127 -22.99 -50.68 4.54
CA GLU A 127 -22.17 -51.44 3.58
C GLU A 127 -21.34 -50.53 2.63
N ASN A 128 -21.74 -49.26 2.48
CA ASN A 128 -21.07 -48.25 1.65
C ASN A 128 -20.24 -47.27 2.48
N ASN A 129 -19.94 -47.60 3.74
CA ASN A 129 -19.18 -46.77 4.67
C ASN A 129 -19.80 -45.37 4.93
N ARG A 130 -21.14 -45.29 4.93
CA ARG A 130 -21.89 -44.05 5.19
C ARG A 130 -22.43 -44.03 6.62
N VAL A 131 -22.50 -42.82 7.18
CA VAL A 131 -23.04 -42.55 8.51
C VAL A 131 -24.27 -41.65 8.39
N THR A 132 -25.34 -42.00 9.11
CA THR A 132 -26.53 -41.15 9.21
C THR A 132 -26.24 -39.93 10.06
N MET A 133 -26.25 -38.74 9.47
CA MET A 133 -25.87 -37.49 10.13
C MET A 133 -26.79 -37.10 11.30
N ALA A 134 -28.07 -37.52 11.25
CA ALA A 134 -29.02 -37.33 12.35
C ALA A 134 -28.67 -38.17 13.59
N GLY A 135 -27.96 -39.28 13.41
CA GLY A 135 -27.51 -40.14 14.52
C GLY A 135 -26.20 -39.67 15.15
N VAL A 136 -25.44 -38.80 14.48
CA VAL A 136 -24.18 -38.26 15.00
C VAL A 136 -24.50 -37.14 15.99
N LEU A 137 -24.18 -37.36 17.26
CA LEU A 137 -24.38 -36.38 18.32
C LEU A 137 -23.03 -35.81 18.78
N ILE A 138 -22.96 -34.48 18.89
CA ILE A 138 -21.84 -33.74 19.47
C ILE A 138 -22.40 -32.94 20.64
N ASP A 139 -21.92 -33.24 21.85
CA ASP A 139 -22.41 -32.61 23.09
C ASP A 139 -23.95 -32.67 23.23
N GLY A 140 -24.56 -33.76 22.74
CA GLY A 140 -26.02 -33.96 22.76
C GLY A 140 -26.80 -33.25 21.66
N VAL A 141 -26.12 -32.53 20.75
CA VAL A 141 -26.73 -31.83 19.61
C VAL A 141 -26.48 -32.62 18.32
N PRO A 142 -27.46 -32.75 17.41
CA PRO A 142 -27.26 -33.35 16.09
C PRO A 142 -26.15 -32.65 15.31
N ALA A 143 -25.30 -33.42 14.61
CA ALA A 143 -24.14 -32.90 13.90
C ALA A 143 -24.46 -31.75 12.92
N LEU A 144 -25.59 -31.82 12.22
CA LEU A 144 -25.99 -30.77 11.28
C LEU A 144 -26.33 -29.45 12.00
N ASP A 145 -26.95 -29.52 13.17
CA ASP A 145 -27.29 -28.33 13.96
C ASP A 145 -26.04 -27.78 14.66
N TYR A 146 -25.14 -28.66 15.12
CA TYR A 146 -23.82 -28.26 15.60
C TYR A 146 -23.04 -27.48 14.52
N LEU A 147 -22.97 -28.00 13.30
CA LEU A 147 -22.29 -27.35 12.18
C LEU A 147 -22.91 -25.99 11.83
N ARG A 148 -24.25 -25.89 11.80
CA ARG A 148 -24.94 -24.61 11.62
C ARG A 148 -24.61 -23.61 12.73
N SER A 149 -24.55 -24.07 13.98
CA SER A 149 -24.19 -23.20 15.12
C SER A 149 -22.76 -22.64 15.01
N LYS A 150 -21.87 -23.34 14.30
CA LYS A 150 -20.49 -22.93 14.01
C LYS A 150 -20.36 -22.18 12.68
N GLY A 151 -21.48 -21.80 12.07
CA GLY A 151 -21.52 -21.05 10.82
C GLY A 151 -21.09 -21.86 9.59
N VAL A 152 -21.05 -23.19 9.66
CA VAL A 152 -20.76 -24.05 8.51
C VAL A 152 -22.01 -24.12 7.64
N ASP A 153 -21.84 -23.85 6.34
CA ASP A 153 -22.90 -24.04 5.36
C ASP A 153 -23.09 -25.54 5.06
N VAL A 154 -24.12 -26.11 5.68
CA VAL A 154 -24.48 -27.53 5.55
C VAL A 154 -24.87 -27.90 4.12
N SER A 155 -25.31 -26.93 3.30
CA SER A 155 -25.64 -27.19 1.89
C SER A 155 -24.40 -27.58 1.07
N ARG A 156 -23.20 -27.15 1.50
CA ARG A 156 -21.92 -27.53 0.85
C ARG A 156 -21.48 -28.95 1.16
N LEU A 157 -22.13 -29.62 2.11
CA LEU A 157 -21.82 -31.01 2.47
C LEU A 157 -22.42 -32.03 1.50
N HIS A 158 -23.25 -31.59 0.53
CA HIS A 158 -23.89 -32.44 -0.49
C HIS A 158 -24.57 -33.70 0.10
N ILE A 159 -25.19 -33.54 1.27
CA ILE A 159 -25.88 -34.65 1.94
C ILE A 159 -27.12 -34.98 1.09
N PRO A 160 -27.28 -36.23 0.64
CA PRO A 160 -28.46 -36.64 -0.12
C PRO A 160 -29.73 -36.34 0.67
N THR A 161 -30.72 -35.72 0.03
CA THR A 161 -32.00 -35.35 0.67
C THR A 161 -33.11 -36.36 0.45
N GLU A 162 -32.95 -37.26 -0.53
CA GLU A 162 -34.00 -38.20 -0.95
C GLU A 162 -33.44 -39.62 -1.18
N GLY A 163 -34.31 -40.63 -1.09
CA GLY A 163 -34.01 -42.04 -1.28
C GLY A 163 -33.37 -42.75 -0.07
N ASP A 164 -32.90 -43.99 -0.25
CA ASP A 164 -32.33 -44.86 0.81
C ASP A 164 -31.00 -44.34 1.41
N HIS A 165 -30.51 -43.22 0.88
CA HIS A 165 -29.29 -42.54 1.27
C HIS A 165 -29.55 -41.16 1.90
N ALA A 166 -30.82 -40.78 2.04
CA ALA A 166 -31.21 -39.51 2.62
C ALA A 166 -30.59 -39.32 4.01
N GLY A 167 -29.90 -38.18 4.21
CA GLY A 167 -29.25 -37.84 5.47
C GLY A 167 -27.97 -38.63 5.78
N LYS A 168 -27.45 -39.44 4.85
CA LYS A 168 -26.22 -40.23 5.03
C LYS A 168 -25.03 -39.58 4.34
N MET A 169 -23.87 -39.59 5.00
CA MET A 169 -22.64 -39.00 4.48
C MET A 169 -21.45 -39.92 4.71
N THR A 170 -20.49 -39.95 3.79
CA THR A 170 -19.22 -40.68 3.97
C THR A 170 -18.20 -39.79 4.70
N GLY A 171 -17.27 -40.42 5.41
CA GLY A 171 -16.10 -39.70 5.94
C GLY A 171 -15.25 -39.05 4.83
N ALA A 172 -15.18 -39.68 3.65
CA ALA A 172 -14.47 -39.13 2.49
C ALA A 172 -15.08 -37.83 1.97
N ALA A 173 -16.41 -37.73 1.90
CA ALA A 173 -17.08 -36.48 1.52
C ALA A 173 -16.82 -35.36 2.56
N MET A 174 -16.70 -35.73 3.84
CA MET A 174 -16.36 -34.76 4.90
C MET A 174 -14.91 -34.29 4.76
N ASP A 175 -13.99 -35.21 4.50
CA ASP A 175 -12.58 -34.92 4.26
C ASP A 175 -12.39 -34.04 3.01
N GLU A 176 -13.21 -34.20 1.96
CA GLU A 176 -13.23 -33.31 0.79
C GLU A 176 -13.62 -31.88 1.16
N VAL A 177 -14.69 -31.69 1.95
CA VAL A 177 -15.12 -30.35 2.39
C VAL A 177 -14.08 -29.72 3.32
N ILE A 178 -13.48 -30.48 4.22
CA ILE A 178 -12.35 -30.04 5.05
C ILE A 178 -11.18 -29.64 4.16
N GLY A 179 -10.88 -30.40 3.11
CA GLY A 179 -9.84 -30.10 2.14
C GLY A 179 -10.09 -28.77 1.40
N ALA A 180 -11.33 -28.52 0.98
CA ALA A 180 -11.73 -27.27 0.36
C ALA A 180 -11.54 -26.07 1.31
N HIS A 181 -12.00 -26.16 2.55
CA HIS A 181 -11.81 -25.08 3.54
C HIS A 181 -10.33 -24.84 3.85
N ASN A 182 -9.51 -25.90 3.94
CA ASN A 182 -8.06 -25.75 4.12
C ASN A 182 -7.39 -25.07 2.92
N SER A 183 -7.86 -25.35 1.70
CA SER A 183 -7.39 -24.67 0.50
C SER A 183 -7.74 -23.18 0.54
N ASP A 184 -9.00 -22.84 0.85
CA ASP A 184 -9.45 -21.45 0.97
C ASP A 184 -8.68 -20.71 2.07
N LEU A 185 -8.43 -21.35 3.22
CA LEU A 185 -7.66 -20.78 4.32
C LEU A 185 -6.22 -20.46 3.90
N ARG A 186 -5.59 -21.33 3.09
CA ARG A 186 -4.24 -21.08 2.56
C ARG A 186 -4.23 -19.87 1.62
N VAL A 187 -5.26 -19.71 0.78
CA VAL A 187 -5.39 -18.54 -0.11
C VAL A 187 -5.58 -17.26 0.69
N ILE A 188 -6.38 -17.29 1.76
CA ILE A 188 -6.57 -16.12 2.64
C ILE A 188 -5.26 -15.77 3.34
N ASN A 189 -4.54 -16.76 3.88
CA ASN A 189 -3.27 -16.54 4.58
C ASN A 189 -2.20 -15.98 3.64
N SER A 190 -2.04 -16.54 2.44
CA SER A 190 -1.08 -16.00 1.46
C SER A 190 -1.46 -14.59 0.99
N GLY A 191 -2.76 -14.31 0.86
CA GLY A 191 -3.26 -12.96 0.62
C GLY A 191 -2.92 -11.99 1.74
N ASN A 192 -3.06 -12.40 3.00
CA ASN A 192 -2.68 -11.59 4.17
C ASN A 192 -1.18 -11.32 4.22
N GLU A 193 -0.34 -12.33 3.95
CA GLU A 193 1.10 -12.18 3.86
C GLU A 193 1.50 -11.16 2.78
N MET A 194 0.88 -11.24 1.60
CA MET A 194 1.12 -10.28 0.53
C MET A 194 0.72 -8.86 0.92
N MET A 195 -0.44 -8.68 1.55
CA MET A 195 -0.89 -7.36 2.03
C MET A 195 0.02 -6.81 3.13
N MET A 196 0.57 -7.66 4.01
CA MET A 196 1.56 -7.24 4.99
C MET A 196 2.85 -6.75 4.34
N VAL A 197 3.32 -7.42 3.28
CA VAL A 197 4.49 -6.97 2.51
C VAL A 197 4.21 -5.61 1.85
N GLN A 198 3.01 -5.43 1.29
CA GLN A 198 2.60 -4.13 0.72
C GLN A 198 2.56 -3.04 1.80
N LEU A 199 1.98 -3.33 2.97
CA LEU A 199 1.94 -2.41 4.10
C LEU A 199 3.34 -2.02 4.57
N GLN A 200 4.27 -2.98 4.67
CA GLN A 200 5.67 -2.71 5.00
C GLN A 200 6.33 -1.80 3.96
N SER A 201 6.07 -2.01 2.68
CA SER A 201 6.57 -1.15 1.60
C SER A 201 6.03 0.27 1.71
N VAL A 202 4.72 0.43 1.93
CA VAL A 202 4.06 1.74 2.14
C VAL A 202 4.67 2.45 3.36
N MET A 203 4.88 1.74 4.47
CA MET A 203 5.51 2.31 5.66
C MET A 203 6.96 2.73 5.43
N GLN A 204 7.73 1.98 4.65
CA GLN A 204 9.10 2.36 4.26
C GLN A 204 9.10 3.64 3.40
N GLN A 205 8.22 3.73 2.41
CA GLN A 205 8.06 4.93 1.58
C GLN A 205 7.69 6.15 2.43
N ARG A 206 6.74 5.98 3.36
CA ARG A 206 6.33 7.02 4.31
C ARG A 206 7.51 7.51 5.16
N GLY A 207 8.35 6.59 5.65
CA GLY A 207 9.57 6.91 6.40
C GLY A 207 10.56 7.74 5.58
N GLN A 208 10.82 7.35 4.33
CA GLN A 208 11.71 8.08 3.42
C GLN A 208 11.21 9.50 3.15
N ILE A 209 9.92 9.67 2.86
CA ILE A 209 9.34 11.00 2.60
C ILE A 209 9.40 11.88 3.85
N THR A 210 9.14 11.32 5.03
CA THR A 210 9.24 12.06 6.30
C THR A 210 10.67 12.54 6.56
N GLN A 211 11.66 11.67 6.31
CA GLN A 211 13.07 12.02 6.46
C GLN A 211 13.50 13.10 5.46
N LEU A 212 13.07 12.97 4.20
CA LEU A 212 13.36 13.94 3.15
C LEU A 212 12.74 15.32 3.46
N GLY A 213 11.47 15.34 3.86
CA GLY A 213 10.80 16.57 4.29
C GLY A 213 11.47 17.22 5.49
N SER A 214 11.95 16.42 6.45
CA SER A 214 12.71 16.93 7.61
C SER A 214 14.03 17.57 7.20
N ASN A 215 14.78 16.93 6.29
CA ASN A 215 16.03 17.47 5.77
C ASN A 215 15.81 18.77 5.00
N MET A 216 14.75 18.84 4.18
CA MET A 216 14.39 20.06 3.45
C MET A 216 14.00 21.20 4.39
N LEU A 217 13.18 20.93 5.40
CA LEU A 217 12.81 21.94 6.41
C LEU A 217 14.03 22.42 7.21
N SER A 218 14.98 21.54 7.54
CA SER A 218 16.22 21.93 8.18
C SER A 218 17.05 22.85 7.28
N SER A 219 17.25 22.44 6.02
CA SER A 219 17.99 23.23 5.02
C SER A 219 17.36 24.62 4.83
N LEU A 220 16.02 24.70 4.71
CA LEU A 220 15.29 25.97 4.62
C LEU A 220 15.51 26.86 5.85
N ASN A 221 15.51 26.27 7.05
CA ASN A 221 15.75 27.01 8.28
C ASN A 221 17.18 27.57 8.33
N ASP A 222 18.16 26.76 7.92
CA ASP A 222 19.57 27.17 7.87
C ASP A 222 19.80 28.28 6.83
N THR A 223 19.21 28.16 5.63
CA THR A 223 19.25 29.21 4.61
C THR A 223 18.57 30.50 5.09
N ALA A 224 17.38 30.40 5.70
CA ALA A 224 16.69 31.56 6.25
C ALA A 224 17.52 32.27 7.34
N ARG A 225 18.18 31.51 8.22
CA ARG A 225 19.10 32.06 9.23
C ARG A 225 20.29 32.74 8.59
N ALA A 226 20.90 32.15 7.57
CA ALA A 226 22.04 32.74 6.86
C ALA A 226 21.67 34.06 6.17
N ILE A 227 20.48 34.14 5.55
CA ILE A 227 19.97 35.39 4.96
C ILE A 227 19.78 36.45 6.05
N ILE A 228 19.10 36.11 7.15
CA ILE A 228 18.87 37.03 8.28
C ILE A 228 20.20 37.56 8.82
N GLN A 229 21.22 36.70 8.96
CA GLN A 229 22.54 37.09 9.43
C GLN A 229 23.26 38.03 8.45
N ASN A 230 23.14 37.80 7.14
CA ASN A 230 23.76 38.67 6.12
C ASN A 230 23.03 40.01 5.92
N THR A 231 21.75 40.10 6.32
CA THR A 231 20.97 41.36 6.27
C THR A 231 21.09 42.24 7.52
N LYS A 232 21.88 41.82 8.52
CA LYS A 232 22.21 42.62 9.71
C LYS A 232 23.58 43.26 9.57
#